data_AF-A0A316LV06-F1
#
_entry.id   AF-A0A316LV06-F1
#
_cell.length_a   1.000
_cell.length_b   1.000
_cell.length_c   1.000
_cell.angle_alpha   90.00
_cell.angle_beta   90.00
_cell.angle_gamma   90.00
#
_symmetry.space_group_name_H-M   'P 1'
#
loop_
_entity.id
_entity.type
_entity.pdbx_description
1 polymer ?
#
loop_
_entity_poly.entity_id
_entity_poly.type
_entity_poly.pdbx_seq_one_letter_code
_entity_poly.pdbx_strand_id
1 'polypeptide(L)'
;MFGYIRPVESELLVKEYEFYRAVYCSLCKTGGRRVSRFSRFFLNYDFVFLALVRLALTREPVGTEKAFCPYRLKKKTVLSENDAVTYTTAAFGLLSYYKLCDDIADLRGLRRW
;
A
#
# COMPACT_ATOMS: atom_id res chain seq x y z
N MET A 1 12.34 8.88 0.46
CA MET A 1 12.79 7.50 0.15
C MET A 1 11.79 6.50 0.74
N PHE A 2 11.38 5.45 0.00
CA PHE A 2 10.41 4.42 0.44
C PHE A 2 10.95 3.03 0.05
N GLY A 3 10.50 1.98 0.74
CA GLY A 3 10.80 0.58 0.43
C GLY A 3 11.85 -0.07 1.35
N TYR A 4 12.01 0.44 2.56
CA TYR A 4 12.96 -0.10 3.53
C TYR A 4 12.41 -1.30 4.29
N ILE A 5 11.10 -1.36 4.47
CA ILE A 5 10.45 -2.41 5.25
C ILE A 5 10.03 -3.51 4.27
N ARG A 6 10.49 -4.74 4.52
CA ARG A 6 10.06 -5.92 3.79
C ARG A 6 9.67 -7.02 4.77
N PRO A 7 8.56 -7.74 4.52
CA PRO A 7 8.22 -8.90 5.32
C PRO A 7 9.23 -10.02 5.07
N VAL A 8 9.60 -10.74 6.12
CA VAL A 8 10.33 -12.01 6.00
C VAL A 8 9.30 -13.08 5.67
N GLU A 9 9.04 -13.29 4.38
CA GLU A 9 7.94 -14.15 3.91
C GLU A 9 8.06 -15.60 4.43
N SER A 10 9.28 -16.10 4.65
CA SER A 10 9.54 -17.46 5.15
C SER A 10 9.15 -17.68 6.61
N GLU A 11 9.04 -16.60 7.40
CA GLU A 11 8.71 -16.69 8.83
C GLU A 11 7.21 -16.49 9.10
N LEU A 12 6.44 -16.06 8.09
CA LEU A 12 5.00 -15.85 8.22
C LEU A 12 4.23 -17.16 8.08
N LEU A 13 3.27 -17.39 8.97
CA LEU A 13 2.29 -18.45 8.79
C LEU A 13 1.49 -18.18 7.52
N VAL A 14 1.01 -19.25 6.87
CA VAL A 14 0.23 -19.15 5.62
C VAL A 14 -0.95 -18.18 5.78
N LYS A 15 -1.64 -18.22 6.92
CA LYS A 15 -2.76 -17.31 7.24
C LYS A 15 -2.32 -15.84 7.32
N GLU A 16 -1.17 -15.57 7.91
CA GLU A 16 -0.62 -14.22 8.08
C GLU A 16 -0.14 -13.66 6.73
N TYR A 17 0.48 -14.51 5.92
CA TYR A 17 0.87 -14.15 4.56
C TYR A 17 -0.34 -13.83 3.68
N GLU A 18 -1.40 -14.64 3.76
CA GLU A 18 -2.66 -14.35 3.05
C GLU A 18 -3.30 -13.05 3.51
N PHE A 19 -3.30 -12.78 4.82
CA PHE A 19 -3.78 -11.53 5.39
C PHE A 19 -2.96 -10.33 4.91
N TYR A 20 -1.63 -10.42 4.98
CA TYR A 20 -0.70 -9.39 4.48
C TYR A 20 -0.97 -9.06 3.01
N ARG A 21 -1.17 -10.10 2.18
CA ARG A 21 -1.51 -9.92 0.76
C ARG A 21 -2.88 -9.27 0.58
N ALA A 22 -3.85 -9.57 1.44
CA ALA A 22 -5.16 -8.92 1.40
C ALA A 22 -5.05 -7.42 1.72
N VAL A 23 -4.21 -7.03 2.68
CA VAL A 23 -3.91 -5.62 3.01
C VAL A 23 -3.20 -4.92 1.86
N TYR A 24 -2.20 -5.56 1.26
CA TYR A 24 -1.54 -5.01 0.07
C TYR A 24 -2.56 -4.77 -1.07
N CYS A 25 -3.42 -5.74 -1.33
CA CYS A 25 -4.38 -5.65 -2.43
C CYS A 25 -5.50 -4.63 -2.12
N SER A 26 -5.91 -4.44 -0.86
CA SER A 26 -6.86 -3.39 -0.48
C SER A 26 -6.27 -2.00 -0.70
N LEU A 27 -5.01 -1.76 -0.30
CA LEU A 27 -4.31 -0.49 -0.54
C LEU A 27 -4.14 -0.20 -2.03
N CYS A 28 -3.80 -1.21 -2.84
CA CYS A 28 -3.70 -1.07 -4.30
C CYS A 28 -5.06 -0.68 -4.92
N LYS A 29 -6.15 -1.34 -4.49
CA LYS A 29 -7.51 -1.06 -4.96
C LYS A 29 -7.94 0.35 -4.57
N THR A 30 -7.82 0.69 -3.28
CA THR A 30 -8.25 1.96 -2.71
C THR A 30 -7.40 3.13 -3.23
N GLY A 31 -6.08 2.95 -3.35
CA GLY A 31 -5.19 3.93 -3.98
C GLY A 31 -5.57 4.20 -5.43
N GLY A 32 -5.86 3.14 -6.19
CA GLY A 32 -6.34 3.25 -7.56
C GLY A 32 -7.67 4.02 -7.71
N ARG A 33 -8.50 4.02 -6.66
CA ARG A 33 -9.81 4.69 -6.64
C ARG A 33 -9.72 6.13 -6.12
N ARG A 34 -8.93 6.39 -5.09
CA ARG A 34 -8.88 7.67 -4.37
C ARG A 34 -7.72 8.59 -4.76
N VAL A 35 -6.58 8.04 -5.17
CA VAL A 35 -5.39 8.83 -5.51
C VAL A 35 -5.28 8.95 -7.03
N SER A 36 -4.98 7.86 -7.71
CA SER A 36 -4.97 7.81 -9.18
C SER A 36 -4.89 6.37 -9.65
N ARG A 37 -5.33 6.07 -10.89
CA ARG A 37 -5.17 4.73 -11.47
C ARG A 37 -3.70 4.30 -11.55
N PHE A 38 -2.79 5.27 -11.68
CA PHE A 38 -1.34 5.07 -11.75
C PHE A 38 -0.69 4.83 -10.39
N SER A 39 -1.33 5.24 -9.29
CA SER A 39 -0.79 5.05 -7.94
C SER A 39 -0.57 3.58 -7.59
N ARG A 40 -1.24 2.67 -8.31
CA ARG A 40 -1.06 1.21 -8.20
C ARG A 40 0.36 0.74 -8.47
N PHE A 41 1.14 1.48 -9.26
CA PHE A 41 2.54 1.16 -9.58
C PHE A 41 3.52 1.68 -8.52
N PHE A 42 3.10 2.66 -7.72
CA PHE A 42 3.95 3.30 -6.71
C PHE A 42 3.79 2.70 -5.32
N LEU A 43 2.92 1.69 -5.15
CA LEU A 43 2.62 1.14 -3.84
C LEU A 43 3.85 0.43 -3.24
N ASN A 44 4.28 0.89 -2.06
CA ASN A 44 5.43 0.34 -1.33
C ASN A 44 4.99 -0.46 -0.10
N TYR A 45 5.83 -1.41 0.32
CA TYR A 45 5.60 -2.25 1.50
C TYR A 45 5.52 -1.47 2.82
N ASP A 46 6.20 -0.32 2.91
CA ASP A 46 6.14 0.57 4.08
C ASP A 46 4.70 1.02 4.40
N PHE A 47 3.87 1.26 3.38
CA PHE A 47 2.46 1.65 3.57
C PHE A 47 1.57 0.46 3.97
N VAL A 48 1.96 -0.75 3.58
CA VAL A 48 1.31 -1.98 4.07
C VAL A 48 1.62 -2.18 5.54
N PHE A 49 2.87 -1.97 5.95
CA PHE A 49 3.26 -1.96 7.36
C PHE A 49 2.49 -0.91 8.16
N LEU A 50 2.40 0.32 7.66
CA LEU A 50 1.61 1.38 8.31
C LEU A 50 0.14 0.98 8.48
N ALA A 51 -0.45 0.33 7.47
CA ALA A 51 -1.84 -0.13 7.53
C ALA A 51 -2.03 -1.23 8.57
N LEU A 52 -1.08 -2.18 8.66
CA LEU A 52 -1.08 -3.24 9.67
C LEU A 52 -0.97 -2.68 11.09
N VAL A 53 -0.04 -1.75 11.33
CA VAL A 53 0.12 -1.08 12.63
C VAL A 53 -1.16 -0.34 13.01
N ARG A 54 -1.76 0.38 12.06
CA ARG A 54 -3.00 1.11 12.32
C ARG A 54 -4.16 0.17 12.66
N LEU A 55 -4.33 -0.91 11.90
CA LEU A 55 -5.34 -1.95 12.18
C LEU A 55 -5.15 -2.57 13.58
N ALA A 56 -3.89 -2.84 13.98
CA ALA A 56 -3.59 -3.38 15.30
C ALA A 56 -3.93 -2.40 16.44
N LEU A 57 -3.74 -1.10 16.22
CA LEU A 57 -4.03 -0.04 17.21
C LEU A 57 -5.52 0.31 17.29
N THR A 58 -6.21 0.43 16.15
CA THR A 58 -7.62 0.85 16.12
C THR A 58 -8.59 -0.30 16.38
N ARG A 59 -8.12 -1.56 16.28
CA ARG A 59 -8.94 -2.78 16.42
C ARG A 59 -10.22 -2.75 15.58
N GLU A 60 -10.15 -2.09 14.42
CA GLU A 60 -11.25 -2.01 13.47
C GLU A 60 -11.66 -3.41 13.00
N PRO A 61 -12.96 -3.67 12.80
CA PRO A 61 -13.42 -4.95 12.31
C PRO A 61 -12.84 -5.22 10.91
N VAL A 62 -12.12 -6.33 10.77
CA VAL A 62 -11.51 -6.70 9.50
C VAL A 62 -12.46 -7.60 8.72
N GLY A 63 -13.24 -7.01 7.80
CA GLY A 63 -13.96 -7.75 6.78
C GLY A 63 -13.04 -8.10 5.61
N THR A 64 -13.28 -9.25 4.96
CA THR A 64 -12.59 -9.62 3.72
C THR A 64 -13.58 -9.84 2.60
N GLU A 65 -13.30 -9.29 1.42
CA GLU A 65 -14.10 -9.45 0.21
C GLU A 65 -13.22 -9.91 -0.97
N LYS A 66 -13.84 -10.38 -2.05
CA LYS A 66 -13.12 -10.75 -3.28
C LYS A 66 -13.26 -9.66 -4.33
N ALA A 67 -12.15 -9.05 -4.75
CA ALA A 67 -12.11 -8.02 -5.79
C ALA A 67 -11.26 -8.46 -6.98
N PHE A 68 -11.62 -8.01 -8.19
CA PHE A 68 -10.83 -8.29 -9.39
C PHE A 68 -9.55 -7.44 -9.41
N CYS A 69 -8.40 -8.09 -9.54
CA CYS A 69 -7.10 -7.43 -9.67
C CYS A 69 -6.71 -7.36 -11.16
N PRO A 70 -6.59 -6.14 -11.75
CA PRO A 70 -6.24 -6.01 -13.17
C PRO A 70 -4.83 -6.50 -13.48
N TYR A 71 -3.88 -6.42 -12.55
CA TYR A 71 -2.49 -6.84 -12.77
C TYR A 71 -2.31 -8.36 -12.88
N ARG A 72 -3.10 -9.14 -12.14
CA ARG A 72 -3.05 -10.61 -12.16
C ARG A 72 -4.23 -11.25 -12.88
N LEU A 73 -5.11 -10.44 -13.47
CA LEU A 73 -6.34 -10.84 -14.18
C LEU A 73 -7.18 -11.88 -13.40
N LYS A 74 -7.21 -11.79 -12.07
CA LYS A 74 -7.94 -12.74 -11.22
C LYS A 74 -8.53 -12.08 -9.99
N LYS A 75 -9.56 -12.70 -9.43
CA LYS A 75 -10.12 -12.30 -8.13
C LYS A 75 -9.11 -12.54 -7.02
N LYS A 76 -8.92 -11.54 -6.17
CA LYS A 76 -8.04 -11.53 -5.01
C LYS A 76 -8.84 -11.16 -3.78
N THR A 77 -8.45 -11.73 -2.65
CA THR A 77 -8.96 -11.31 -1.34
C THR A 77 -8.42 -9.91 -1.06
N VAL A 78 -9.30 -9.01 -0.64
CA VAL A 78 -8.99 -7.65 -0.18
C VAL A 78 -9.74 -7.41 1.11
N LEU A 79 -9.24 -6.50 1.96
CA LEU A 79 -10.04 -6.01 3.07
C LEU A 79 -11.23 -5.20 2.56
N SER A 80 -12.32 -5.26 3.33
CA SER A 80 -13.40 -4.28 3.26
C SER A 80 -12.86 -2.87 3.44
N GLU A 81 -13.63 -1.89 2.96
CA GLU A 81 -13.26 -0.49 3.10
C GLU A 81 -13.32 -0.10 4.58
N ASN A 82 -12.14 0.10 5.17
CA ASN A 82 -11.95 0.44 6.58
C ASN A 82 -11.24 1.80 6.70
N ASP A 83 -11.35 2.44 7.85
CA ASP A 83 -10.74 3.74 8.10
C ASP A 83 -9.21 3.65 8.14
N ALA A 84 -8.67 2.53 8.65
CA ALA A 84 -7.24 2.26 8.60
C ALA A 84 -6.70 2.28 7.16
N VAL A 85 -7.34 1.55 6.23
CA VAL A 85 -6.95 1.49 4.82
C VAL A 85 -7.13 2.84 4.13
N THR A 86 -8.20 3.56 4.49
CA THR A 86 -8.49 4.89 3.95
C THR A 86 -7.42 5.90 4.33
N TYR A 87 -7.07 5.95 5.62
CA TYR A 87 -6.04 6.83 6.15
C TYR A 87 -4.68 6.56 5.52
N THR A 88 -4.25 5.30 5.47
CA THR A 88 -2.96 4.95 4.89
C THR A 88 -2.89 5.20 3.39
N THR A 89 -4.01 5.06 2.68
CA THR A 89 -4.09 5.42 1.26
C THR A 89 -3.91 6.92 1.04
N ALA A 90 -4.50 7.76 1.91
CA ALA A 90 -4.33 9.21 1.85
C ALA A 90 -2.87 9.61 2.14
N ALA A 91 -2.27 9.02 3.18
CA ALA A 91 -0.85 9.22 3.51
C ALA A 91 0.06 8.79 2.35
N PHE A 92 -0.22 7.64 1.73
CA PHE A 92 0.48 7.16 0.54
C PHE A 92 0.42 8.16 -0.61
N GLY A 93 -0.77 8.69 -0.93
CA GLY A 93 -0.93 9.66 -2.00
C GLY A 93 -0.14 10.95 -1.74
N LEU A 94 -0.25 11.50 -0.53
CA LEU A 94 0.44 12.73 -0.14
C LEU A 94 1.96 12.58 -0.19
N LEU A 95 2.49 11.52 0.43
CA LEU A 95 3.93 11.27 0.51
C LEU A 95 4.53 10.89 -0.86
N SER A 96 3.77 10.18 -1.70
CA SER A 96 4.20 9.89 -3.08
C SER A 96 4.26 11.15 -3.94
N TYR A 97 3.33 12.08 -3.75
CA TYR A 97 3.34 13.36 -4.45
C TYR A 97 4.57 14.18 -4.10
N TYR A 98 4.84 14.40 -2.81
CA TYR A 98 6.01 15.18 -2.39
C TYR A 98 7.32 14.52 -2.78
N LYS A 99 7.42 13.19 -2.69
CA LYS A 99 8.59 12.47 -3.20
C LYS A 99 8.82 12.74 -4.70
N LEU A 100 7.76 12.74 -5.52
CA LEU A 100 7.89 13.03 -6.94
C LEU A 100 8.34 14.49 -7.18
N CYS A 101 7.82 15.43 -6.40
CA CYS A 101 8.27 16.82 -6.46
C CYS A 101 9.76 16.96 -6.10
N ASP A 102 10.21 16.27 -5.06
CA ASP A 102 11.62 16.23 -4.65
C ASP A 102 12.49 15.60 -5.75
N ASP A 103 12.07 14.45 -6.30
CA ASP A 103 12.78 13.78 -7.40
C ASP A 103 12.94 14.71 -8.62
N ILE A 104 11.92 15.53 -8.94
CA ILE A 104 11.97 16.52 -10.03
C ILE A 104 12.90 17.70 -9.69
N ALA A 105 12.91 18.16 -8.43
CA ALA A 105 13.80 19.21 -7.97
C ALA A 105 15.27 18.77 -8.00
N ASP A 106 15.54 17.54 -7.56
CA ASP A 106 16.88 16.93 -7.55
C ASP A 106 17.42 16.72 -8.97
N LEU A 107 16.56 16.40 -9.95
CA LEU A 107 16.94 16.31 -11.36
C LEU A 107 17.45 17.65 -11.95
N ARG A 108 17.09 18.79 -11.33
CA ARG A 108 17.57 20.12 -11.75
C ARG A 108 18.89 20.52 -11.09
N GLY A 109 19.34 19.79 -10.06
CA GLY A 109 20.66 19.96 -9.46
C GLY A 109 21.76 19.25 -10.24
N LEU A 110 23.01 19.71 -10.16
CA LEU A 110 24.15 18.96 -10.68
C LEU A 110 24.16 17.56 -10.05
N ARG A 111 23.96 16.53 -10.88
CA ARG A 111 24.30 15.14 -10.50
C ARG A 111 25.78 15.10 -10.15
N ARG A 112 26.10 15.15 -8.86
CA ARG A 112 27.41 14.72 -8.37
C ARG A 112 27.45 13.21 -8.53
N TRP A 113 28.12 12.78 -9.58
CA TRP A 113 28.59 11.41 -9.77
C TRP A 113 29.51 11.01 -8.62
#